data_AF-A0A519Y1K0-F1
#
_entry.id   AF-A0A519Y1K0-F1
#
_cell.length_a   1.000
_cell.length_b   1.000
_cell.length_c   1.000
_cell.angle_alpha   90.00
_cell.angle_beta   90.00
_cell.angle_gamma   90.00
#
_symmetry.space_group_name_H-M   'P 1'
#
loop_
_entity.id
_entity.type
_entity.pdbx_description
1 polymer ?
#
loop_
_entity_poly.entity_id
_entity_poly.type
_entity_poly.pdbx_seq_one_letter_code
_entity_poly.pdbx_strand_id
1 'polypeptide(L)' 'TAGNQANRSTGLEQQLVSLTPLGRVGQPDDIADVVAFLASEEARWVTGALLAAGGGLR' A
#
# COMPACT_ATOMS: atom_id res chain seq x y z
N THR A 1 -3.23 6.51 34.77
CA THR A 1 -4.48 6.19 34.07
C THR A 1 -4.57 6.91 32.72
N ALA A 2 -3.70 6.55 31.79
CA ALA A 2 -3.78 6.88 30.37
C ALA A 2 -3.23 5.61 29.69
N GLY A 3 -4.02 4.69 29.18
CA GLY A 3 -5.17 4.90 28.31
C GLY A 3 -4.83 4.13 27.04
N ASN A 4 -5.03 2.81 27.12
CA ASN A 4 -4.80 1.73 26.16
C ASN A 4 -5.41 2.00 24.75
N GLN A 5 -4.89 2.97 24.01
CA GLN A 5 -5.36 3.32 22.66
C GLN A 5 -4.54 2.66 21.54
N ALA A 6 -3.39 2.06 21.85
CA ALA A 6 -2.50 1.43 20.88
C ALA A 6 -2.95 0.03 20.41
N ASN A 7 -4.05 -0.52 20.92
CA ASN A 7 -4.49 -1.90 20.67
C ASN A 7 -5.94 -2.01 20.13
N ARG A 8 -6.42 -1.01 19.39
CA ARG A 8 -7.68 -1.12 18.65
C ARG A 8 -7.44 -0.92 17.16
N SER A 9 -6.55 -1.71 16.57
CA SER A 9 -6.69 -2.02 15.14
C SER A 9 -8.09 -2.62 15.01
N THR A 10 -9.03 -1.86 14.45
CA THR A 10 -10.42 -2.30 14.34
C THR A 10 -10.46 -3.66 13.63
N GLY A 11 -11.44 -4.53 13.92
CA GLY A 11 -11.48 -5.86 13.28
C GLY A 11 -11.39 -5.81 11.75
N LEU A 12 -11.84 -4.71 11.15
CA LEU A 12 -11.66 -4.36 9.74
C LEU A 12 -10.20 -4.24 9.31
N GLU A 13 -9.36 -3.57 10.09
CA GLU A 13 -7.95 -3.32 9.76
C GLU A 13 -7.15 -4.63 9.77
N GLN A 14 -7.40 -5.51 10.75
CA GLN A 14 -6.80 -6.85 10.77
C GLN A 14 -7.27 -7.71 9.60
N GLN A 15 -8.55 -7.62 9.23
CA GLN A 15 -9.07 -8.30 8.05
C GLN A 15 -8.40 -7.80 6.77
N LEU A 16 -8.26 -6.49 6.59
CA LEU A 16 -7.59 -5.91 5.42
C LEU A 16 -6.11 -6.32 5.33
N VAL A 17 -5.40 -6.31 6.46
CA VAL A 17 -4.03 -6.82 6.54
C VAL A 17 -3.95 -8.29 6.15
N SER A 18 -4.88 -9.13 6.63
CA SER A 18 -4.90 -10.56 6.30
C SER A 18 -5.13 -10.86 4.81
N LEU A 19 -5.84 -9.96 4.11
CA LEU A 19 -6.07 -10.04 2.67
C LEU A 19 -4.89 -9.52 1.85
N THR A 20 -3.93 -8.82 2.49
CA THR A 20 -2.78 -8.23 1.83
C THR A 20 -1.59 -9.18 1.93
N PRO A 21 -1.08 -9.76 0.82
CA PRO A 21 0.07 -10.67 0.86
C PRO A 21 1.32 -10.10 1.52
N LEU A 22 1.54 -8.78 1.43
CA LEU A 22 2.64 -8.11 2.12
C LEU A 22 2.41 -7.93 3.64
N GLY A 23 1.27 -8.36 4.17
CA GLY A 23 1.02 -8.47 5.61
C GLY A 23 0.94 -7.13 6.35
N ARG A 24 0.68 -6.03 5.64
CA ARG A 24 0.52 -4.69 6.22
C ARG A 24 -0.42 -3.83 5.38
N VAL A 25 -0.96 -2.78 6.00
CA VAL A 25 -1.66 -1.71 5.29
C VAL A 25 -0.64 -0.91 4.47
N GLY A 26 -1.00 -0.62 3.21
CA GLY A 26 -0.24 0.27 2.34
C GLY A 26 -0.15 1.67 2.94
N GLN A 27 1.02 2.30 2.81
CA GLN A 27 1.28 3.67 3.24
C GLN A 27 1.30 4.58 2.01
N PRO A 28 1.07 5.89 2.17
CA PRO A 28 1.15 6.85 1.06
C PRO A 28 2.47 6.76 0.28
N ASP A 29 3.58 6.53 0.99
CA ASP A 29 4.92 6.41 0.39
C ASP A 29 5.04 5.23 -0.58
N ASP A 30 4.32 4.13 -0.34
CA ASP A 30 4.33 2.97 -1.25
C ASP A 30 3.78 3.31 -2.64
N ILE A 31 2.80 4.22 -2.69
CA ILE A 31 2.23 4.71 -3.95
C ILE A 31 3.10 5.82 -4.54
N ALA A 32 3.63 6.69 -3.68
CA ALA A 32 4.50 7.79 -4.11
C ALA A 32 5.75 7.26 -4.84
N ASP A 33 6.38 6.20 -4.33
CA ASP A 33 7.56 5.58 -4.95
C ASP A 33 7.24 4.97 -6.32
N VAL A 34 6.06 4.33 -6.45
CA VAL A 34 5.60 3.77 -7.74
C VAL A 34 5.35 4.90 -8.75
N VAL A 35 4.70 5.99 -8.33
CA VAL A 35 4.46 7.16 -9.18
C VAL A 35 5.77 7.84 -9.57
N ALA A 36 6.70 8.00 -8.63
CA ALA A 36 8.01 8.58 -8.89
C ALA A 36 8.79 7.75 -9.93
N PHE A 37 8.77 6.42 -9.82
CA PHE A 37 9.32 5.54 -10.85
C PHE A 37 8.63 5.74 -12.21
N LEU A 38 7.29 5.75 -12.28
CA LEU A 38 6.58 5.93 -13.55
C LEU A 38 6.82 7.31 -14.19
N ALA A 39 7.10 8.34 -13.39
CA ALA A 39 7.42 9.69 -13.86
C ALA A 39 8.91 9.87 -14.24
N SER A 40 9.75 8.87 -14.00
CA SER A 40 11.19 8.92 -14.24
C SER A 40 11.59 8.52 -15.66
N GLU A 41 12.83 8.80 -16.05
CA GLU A 41 13.39 8.47 -17.38
C GLU A 41 13.51 6.95 -17.58
N GLU A 42 13.60 6.21 -16.49
CA GLU A 42 13.64 4.76 -16.43
C GLU A 42 12.34 4.15 -16.98
N ALA A 43 11.21 4.86 -16.87
CA ALA A 43 9.91 4.42 -17.36
C ALA A 43 9.56 4.94 -18.77
N ARG A 44 10.49 5.57 -19.51
CA ARG A 44 10.21 6.26 -20.80
C ARG A 44 9.55 5.44 -21.91
N TRP A 45 9.57 4.11 -21.81
CA TRP A 45 8.93 3.20 -22.79
C TRP A 45 7.68 2.49 -22.25
N VAL A 46 7.27 2.81 -21.03
CA VAL A 46 6.09 2.24 -20.37
C VAL A 46 4.90 3.16 -20.65
N THR A 47 3.90 2.66 -21.38
CA THR A 47 2.66 3.39 -21.69
C THR A 47 1.47 2.44 -21.81
N GLY A 48 0.26 2.96 -21.57
CA GLY A 48 -1.01 2.22 -21.70
C GLY A 48 -1.23 1.11 -20.66
N ALA A 49 -0.35 0.96 -19.68
CA ALA A 49 -0.43 -0.07 -18.66
C ALA A 49 -1.16 0.42 -17.40
N LEU A 50 -1.97 -0.45 -16.79
CA LEU A 50 -2.51 -0.26 -15.45
C LEU A 50 -1.67 -1.06 -14.45
N LEU A 51 -1.01 -0.38 -13.51
CA LEU A 51 -0.19 -1.01 -12.48
C LEU A 51 -0.93 -0.99 -11.13
N ALA A 52 -1.23 -2.17 -10.59
CA ALA A 52 -1.83 -2.31 -9.27
C ALA A 52 -0.76 -2.31 -8.17
N ALA A 53 -0.63 -1.21 -7.44
CA ALA A 53 0.26 -1.07 -6.28
C ALA A 53 -0.45 -1.42 -4.95
N GLY A 54 -1.15 -2.56 -4.91
CA GLY A 54 -2.01 -2.97 -3.79
C GLY A 54 -1.37 -3.89 -2.76
N GLY A 55 -0.04 -4.00 -2.73
CA GLY A 55 0.66 -4.94 -1.83
C GLY A 55 0.30 -6.41 -2.03
N GLY A 56 -0.13 -6.78 -3.25
CA GLY A 56 -0.52 -8.13 -3.64
C GLY A 56 -2.04 -8.40 -3.64
N LEU A 57 -2.87 -7.47 -3.17
CA LEU A 57 -4.32 -7.51 -3.44
C LEU A 57 -4.59 -7.23 -4.92
N ARG A 58 -5.51 -8.00 -5.50
CA ARG A 58 -6.11 -7.76 -6.81
C ARG A 58 -7.62 -7.91 -6.76
#